data_AF-A0A376LK89-F1
#
_entry.id   AF-A0A376LK89-F1
#
_cell.length_a   1.000
_cell.length_b   1.000
_cell.length_c   1.000
_cell.angle_alpha   90.00
_cell.angle_beta   90.00
_cell.angle_gamma   90.00
#
_symmetry.space_group_name_H-M   'P 1'
#
loop_
_entity.id
_entity.type
_entity.pdbx_description
1 polymer ?
#
loop_
_entity_poly.entity_id
_entity_poly.type
_entity_poly.pdbx_seq_one_letter_code
_entity_poly.pdbx_strand_id
1 'polypeptide(L)'
;MDPLRCAQYIASLEKEAQGLPLYIEGPVDAGNKPDQIRLLTAITKELTRLGSGVKIVADEWCNTYQDIVDFTDAASCHMVQIKTPDLGSIHNIVDAVLYCNSHSMEAYQGGTCNETDVSARTCVHVALAARPMRMLVKPGMGF
;
A
#
# COMPACT_ATOMS: atom_id res chain seq x y z
N MET A 1 -17.60 -1.36 11.06
CA MET A 1 -16.35 -1.48 11.82
C MET A 1 -16.01 -0.11 12.42
N ASP A 2 -15.45 -0.05 13.62
CA ASP A 2 -15.10 1.23 14.28
C ASP A 2 -13.63 1.60 13.99
N PRO A 3 -13.36 2.62 13.14
CA PRO A 3 -12.01 2.99 12.77
C PRO A 3 -11.15 3.47 13.95
N LEU A 4 -11.76 4.04 14.99
CA LEU A 4 -10.99 4.55 16.13
C LEU A 4 -10.42 3.39 16.94
N ARG A 5 -11.23 2.36 17.20
CA ARG A 5 -10.77 1.14 17.88
C ARG A 5 -9.72 0.39 17.07
N CYS A 6 -9.85 0.36 15.74
CA CYS A 6 -8.82 -0.20 14.86
C CYS A 6 -7.49 0.56 14.98
N ALA A 7 -7.52 1.89 14.90
CA ALA A 7 -6.32 2.71 15.04
C ALA A 7 -5.64 2.57 16.42
N GLN A 8 -6.44 2.52 17.51
CA GLN A 8 -5.92 2.28 18.86
C GLN A 8 -5.21 0.93 18.98
N TYR A 9 -5.80 -0.13 18.41
CA TYR A 9 -5.17 -1.44 18.38
C TYR A 9 -3.86 -1.40 17.57
N ILE A 10 -3.88 -0.85 16.35
CA ILE A 10 -2.70 -0.73 15.50
C ILE A 10 -1.58 0.05 16.19
N ALA A 11 -1.88 1.21 16.78
CA ALA A 11 -0.91 2.01 17.54
C ALA A 11 -0.33 1.25 18.74
N SER A 12 -1.14 0.41 19.41
CA SER A 12 -0.66 -0.39 20.53
C SER A 12 0.39 -1.45 20.13
N LEU A 13 0.48 -1.81 18.84
CA LEU A 13 1.48 -2.75 18.33
C LEU A 13 2.88 -2.13 18.17
N GLU A 14 2.99 -0.79 18.19
CA GLU A 14 4.26 -0.08 17.98
C GLU A 14 5.33 -0.50 18.99
N LYS A 15 4.96 -0.62 20.27
CA LYS A 15 5.86 -1.05 21.34
C LYS A 15 6.39 -2.47 21.14
N GLU A 16 5.59 -3.34 20.53
CA GLU A 16 5.94 -4.74 20.30
C GLU A 16 6.98 -4.87 19.18
N ALA A 17 7.05 -3.88 18.28
CA ALA A 17 8.07 -3.81 17.22
C ALA A 17 9.46 -3.38 17.73
N GLN A 18 9.60 -3.02 19.02
CA GLN A 18 10.90 -2.73 19.68
C GLN A 18 11.79 -1.74 18.92
N GLY A 19 11.18 -0.70 18.35
CA GLY A 19 11.87 0.36 17.60
C GLY A 19 12.08 0.08 16.11
N LEU A 20 11.69 -1.10 15.62
CA LEU A 20 11.62 -1.37 14.18
C LEU A 20 10.37 -0.70 13.58
N PRO A 21 10.46 -0.02 12.41
CA PRO A 21 9.28 0.54 11.75
C PRO A 21 8.24 -0.54 11.40
N LEU A 22 6.99 -0.30 11.77
CA LEU A 22 5.88 -1.24 11.56
C LEU A 22 4.90 -0.74 10.50
N TYR A 23 4.51 -1.62 9.59
CA TYR A 23 3.44 -1.41 8.61
C TYR A 23 2.39 -2.50 8.79
N ILE A 24 1.11 -2.10 8.82
CA ILE A 24 -0.03 -3.02 8.78
C ILE A 24 -0.75 -2.83 7.44
N GLU A 25 -0.71 -3.86 6.60
CA GLU A 25 -1.42 -3.88 5.31
C GLU A 25 -2.83 -4.45 5.49
N GLY A 26 -3.79 -3.89 4.74
CA GLY A 26 -5.18 -4.34 4.76
C GLY A 26 -5.80 -4.40 6.17
N PRO A 27 -5.73 -3.32 7.00
CA PRO A 27 -6.22 -3.41 8.37
C PRO A 27 -7.74 -3.67 8.47
N VAL A 28 -8.47 -3.41 7.38
CA VAL A 28 -9.92 -3.47 7.27
C VAL A 28 -10.32 -3.80 5.83
N ASP A 29 -11.49 -4.40 5.65
CA ASP A 29 -12.16 -4.52 4.36
C ASP A 29 -13.60 -4.00 4.49
N ALA A 30 -13.90 -2.90 3.81
CA ALA A 30 -15.22 -2.27 3.79
C ALA A 30 -16.17 -2.85 2.72
N GLY A 31 -15.69 -3.77 1.88
CA GLY A 31 -16.48 -4.44 0.85
C GLY A 31 -16.78 -3.61 -0.40
N ASN A 32 -16.29 -2.36 -0.47
CA ASN A 32 -16.32 -1.52 -1.67
C ASN A 32 -15.30 -0.39 -1.60
N LYS A 33 -14.87 0.12 -2.77
CA LYS A 33 -13.84 1.16 -2.89
C LYS A 33 -14.16 2.47 -2.15
N PRO A 34 -15.33 3.13 -2.35
CA PRO A 34 -15.62 4.40 -1.67
C PRO A 34 -15.57 4.28 -0.15
N ASP A 35 -16.07 3.18 0.40
CA ASP A 35 -16.11 2.97 1.85
C ASP A 35 -14.73 2.59 2.38
N GLN A 36 -13.94 1.83 1.60
CA GLN A 36 -12.57 1.47 1.92
C GLN A 36 -11.70 2.73 2.06
N ILE A 37 -11.77 3.64 1.09
CA ILE A 37 -11.06 4.93 1.14
C ILE A 37 -11.45 5.69 2.42
N ARG A 38 -12.76 5.86 2.69
CA ARG A 38 -13.23 6.58 3.88
C ARG A 38 -12.75 5.95 5.19
N LEU A 39 -12.78 4.62 5.26
CA LEU A 39 -12.41 3.89 6.47
C LEU A 39 -10.89 3.97 6.73
N LEU A 40 -10.06 3.79 5.71
CA LEU A 40 -8.62 3.96 5.83
C LEU A 40 -8.26 5.41 6.19
N THR A 41 -8.88 6.41 5.55
CA THR A 41 -8.66 7.84 5.90
C THR A 41 -8.97 8.09 7.38
N ALA A 42 -10.05 7.52 7.92
CA ALA A 42 -10.40 7.66 9.33
C ALA A 42 -9.36 7.03 10.27
N ILE A 43 -8.86 5.83 9.93
CA ILE A 43 -7.80 5.15 10.69
C ILE A 43 -6.50 5.96 10.65
N THR A 44 -6.09 6.42 9.46
CA THR A 44 -4.89 7.25 9.28
C THR A 44 -4.94 8.53 10.10
N LYS A 45 -6.08 9.24 10.08
CA LYS A 45 -6.28 10.45 10.90
C LYS A 45 -6.17 10.16 12.39
N GLU A 46 -6.74 9.05 12.85
CA GLU A 46 -6.67 8.67 14.26
C GLU A 46 -5.26 8.25 14.69
N LEU A 47 -4.53 7.51 13.85
CA LEU A 47 -3.11 7.19 14.10
C LEU A 47 -2.26 8.46 14.26
N THR A 48 -2.46 9.45 13.38
CA THR A 48 -1.81 10.75 13.49
C THR A 48 -2.21 11.47 14.79
N ARG A 49 -3.49 11.44 15.18
CA ARG A 49 -3.97 12.04 16.44
C ARG A 49 -3.34 11.38 17.67
N LEU A 50 -3.11 10.07 17.61
CA LEU A 50 -2.44 9.29 18.67
C LEU A 50 -0.92 9.49 18.69
N GLY A 51 -0.34 10.12 17.67
CA GLY A 51 1.11 10.28 17.52
C GLY A 51 1.85 8.97 17.24
N SER A 52 1.15 7.99 16.66
CA SER A 52 1.71 6.67 16.33
C SER A 52 2.70 6.75 15.16
N GLY A 53 3.82 6.03 15.26
CA GLY A 53 4.75 5.83 14.15
C GLY A 53 4.35 4.69 13.20
N VAL A 54 3.34 3.90 13.57
CA VAL A 54 2.86 2.75 12.75
C VAL A 54 2.12 3.26 11.52
N LYS A 55 2.45 2.68 10.37
CA LYS A 55 1.83 3.02 9.08
C LYS A 55 0.85 1.94 8.63
N ILE A 56 -0.11 2.35 7.81
CA ILE A 56 -1.06 1.45 7.17
C ILE A 56 -0.91 1.46 5.65
N VAL A 57 -1.12 0.31 5.03
CA VAL A 57 -1.01 0.08 3.58
C VAL A 57 -2.38 -0.30 3.00
N ALA A 58 -2.80 0.37 1.93
CA ALA A 58 -3.98 -0.02 1.17
C ALA A 58 -3.65 -1.14 0.17
N ASP A 59 -4.50 -2.17 0.15
CA ASP A 59 -4.43 -3.33 -0.75
C ASP A 59 -5.84 -3.57 -1.34
N GLU A 60 -6.81 -3.92 -0.50
CA GLU A 60 -8.16 -4.24 -0.94
C GLU A 60 -8.81 -3.01 -1.60
N TRP A 61 -9.49 -3.26 -2.73
CA TRP A 61 -10.18 -2.24 -3.54
C TRP A 61 -9.27 -1.17 -4.19
N CYS A 62 -7.95 -1.34 -4.12
CA CYS A 62 -6.96 -0.50 -4.80
C CYS A 62 -6.23 -1.30 -5.90
N ASN A 63 -6.86 -1.50 -7.06
CA ASN A 63 -6.37 -2.47 -8.06
C ASN A 63 -5.86 -1.82 -9.35
N THR A 64 -6.54 -0.78 -9.84
CA THR A 64 -6.21 -0.10 -11.09
C THR A 64 -5.37 1.16 -10.85
N TYR A 65 -4.77 1.72 -11.91
CA TYR A 65 -4.11 3.03 -11.85
C TYR A 65 -5.04 4.10 -11.27
N GLN A 66 -6.31 4.14 -11.69
CA GLN A 66 -7.26 5.13 -11.18
C GLN A 66 -7.60 4.89 -9.70
N ASP A 67 -7.62 3.64 -9.23
CA ASP A 67 -7.80 3.38 -7.80
C ASP A 67 -6.60 3.91 -7.01
N ILE A 68 -5.37 3.70 -7.49
CA ILE A 68 -4.16 4.22 -6.85
C ILE A 68 -4.20 5.74 -6.76
N VAL A 69 -4.62 6.42 -7.83
CA VAL A 69 -4.87 7.87 -7.84
C VAL A 69 -5.88 8.25 -6.77
N ASP A 70 -7.05 7.61 -6.75
CA ASP A 70 -8.14 7.97 -5.84
C ASP A 70 -7.76 7.76 -4.35
N PHE A 71 -7.05 6.68 -4.03
CA PHE A 71 -6.56 6.44 -2.66
C PHE A 71 -5.45 7.41 -2.24
N THR A 72 -4.62 7.83 -3.20
CA THR A 72 -3.55 8.81 -3.02
C THR A 72 -4.11 10.21 -2.78
N ASP A 73 -5.03 10.66 -3.63
CA ASP A 73 -5.70 11.97 -3.51
C ASP A 73 -6.46 12.12 -2.20
N ALA A 74 -7.06 11.02 -1.72
CA ALA A 74 -7.75 11.00 -0.44
C ALA A 74 -6.82 10.99 0.79
N ALA A 75 -5.50 10.87 0.58
CA ALA A 75 -4.51 10.62 1.62
C ALA A 75 -4.99 9.53 2.60
N SER A 76 -5.55 8.45 2.03
CA SER A 76 -6.31 7.46 2.78
C SER A 76 -5.44 6.59 3.69
N CYS A 77 -4.18 6.43 3.34
CA CYS A 77 -3.21 5.58 4.02
C CYS A 77 -1.81 6.20 3.88
N HIS A 78 -0.78 5.50 4.37
CA HIS A 78 0.60 5.95 4.26
C HIS A 78 1.29 5.37 3.02
N MET A 79 0.76 4.26 2.51
CA MET A 79 1.31 3.51 1.40
C MET A 79 0.20 2.80 0.63
N VAL A 80 0.35 2.67 -0.67
CA VAL A 80 -0.53 1.86 -1.52
C VAL A 80 0.26 0.71 -2.16
N GLN A 81 -0.31 -0.49 -2.16
CA GLN A 81 0.23 -1.62 -2.88
C GLN A 81 -0.18 -1.53 -4.36
N ILE A 82 0.81 -1.35 -5.23
CA ILE A 82 0.65 -1.36 -6.68
C ILE A 82 0.80 -2.81 -7.14
N LYS A 83 -0.34 -3.50 -7.31
CA LYS A 83 -0.41 -4.91 -7.73
C LYS A 83 -0.10 -5.04 -9.21
N THR A 84 1.17 -5.28 -9.53
CA THR A 84 1.66 -5.18 -10.91
C THR A 84 0.86 -5.97 -11.96
N PRO A 85 0.32 -7.19 -11.71
CA PRO A 85 -0.49 -7.89 -12.71
C PRO A 85 -1.86 -7.24 -12.94
N ASP A 86 -2.44 -6.64 -11.91
CA ASP A 86 -3.81 -6.07 -11.96
C ASP A 86 -3.83 -4.75 -12.74
N LEU A 87 -2.70 -4.06 -12.83
CA LEU A 87 -2.52 -2.87 -13.66
C LEU A 87 -2.43 -3.20 -15.16
N GLY A 88 -2.36 -4.48 -15.52
CA GLY A 88 -2.22 -4.96 -16.89
C GLY A 88 -0.85 -4.65 -17.48
N SER A 89 -0.69 -3.47 -18.08
CA SER A 89 0.55 -3.09 -18.76
C SER A 89 1.55 -2.43 -17.81
N ILE A 90 2.84 -2.72 -17.99
CA ILE A 90 3.89 -2.25 -17.06
C ILE A 90 4.09 -0.72 -17.04
N HIS A 91 3.66 0.01 -18.07
CA HIS A 91 3.75 1.48 -18.06
C HIS A 91 2.83 2.08 -16.98
N ASN A 92 1.68 1.47 -16.71
CA ASN A 92 0.78 1.89 -15.63
C ASN A 92 1.46 1.78 -14.26
N ILE A 93 2.39 0.84 -14.08
CA ILE A 93 3.18 0.72 -12.85
C ILE A 93 4.08 1.94 -12.69
N VAL A 94 4.75 2.37 -13.76
CA VAL A 94 5.59 3.57 -13.75
C VAL A 94 4.76 4.79 -13.39
N ASP A 95 3.63 4.99 -14.09
CA ASP A 95 2.75 6.14 -13.87
C ASP A 95 2.20 6.14 -12.45
N ALA A 96 1.76 4.99 -11.92
CA ALA A 96 1.28 4.85 -10.55
C ALA A 96 2.36 5.21 -9.52
N VAL A 97 3.59 4.69 -9.66
CA VAL A 97 4.70 4.99 -8.74
C VAL A 97 5.03 6.48 -8.78
N LEU A 98 5.15 7.07 -9.97
CA LEU A 98 5.43 8.50 -10.12
C LEU A 98 4.31 9.38 -9.55
N TYR A 99 3.05 8.95 -9.71
CA TYR A 99 1.91 9.64 -9.12
C TYR A 99 1.97 9.63 -7.60
N CYS A 100 2.18 8.47 -6.98
CA CYS A 100 2.36 8.36 -5.53
C CYS A 100 3.53 9.23 -5.03
N ASN A 101 4.68 9.15 -5.68
CA ASN A 101 5.88 9.92 -5.32
C ASN A 101 5.65 11.44 -5.39
N SER A 102 4.92 11.92 -6.40
CA SER A 102 4.62 13.35 -6.54
C SER A 102 3.59 13.87 -5.53
N HIS A 103 2.85 12.98 -4.87
CA HIS A 103 1.84 13.31 -3.86
C HIS A 103 2.21 12.83 -2.44
N SER A 104 3.49 12.51 -2.20
CA SER A 104 3.99 12.02 -0.90
C SER A 104 3.29 10.75 -0.36
N MET A 105 2.74 9.94 -1.25
CA MET A 105 2.26 8.59 -0.93
C MET A 105 3.41 7.60 -1.15
N GLU A 106 3.63 6.69 -0.20
CA GLU A 106 4.63 5.64 -0.41
C GLU A 106 4.12 4.62 -1.42
N ALA A 107 4.85 4.45 -2.51
CA ALA A 107 4.56 3.41 -3.49
C ALA A 107 5.18 2.09 -3.07
N TYR A 108 4.36 1.05 -2.92
CA TYR A 108 4.82 -0.33 -2.81
C TYR A 108 4.56 -1.06 -4.11
N GLN A 109 5.61 -1.26 -4.92
CA GLN A 109 5.52 -2.04 -6.14
C GLN A 109 5.44 -3.54 -5.81
N GLY A 110 4.21 -4.04 -5.70
CA GLY A 110 3.91 -5.40 -5.30
C GLY A 110 3.98 -6.41 -6.44
N GLY A 111 3.04 -7.36 -6.40
CA GLY A 111 2.93 -8.45 -7.36
C GLY A 111 2.23 -9.63 -6.73
N THR A 112 2.46 -10.81 -7.28
CA THR A 112 1.93 -12.06 -6.71
C THR A 112 2.98 -13.15 -6.72
N CYS A 113 2.86 -14.09 -5.78
CA CYS A 113 3.61 -15.34 -5.80
C CYS A 113 3.30 -16.19 -7.06
N ASN A 114 2.17 -15.93 -7.74
CA ASN A 114 1.72 -16.70 -8.91
C ASN A 114 2.16 -16.08 -10.26
N GLU A 115 3.15 -15.19 -10.24
CA GLU A 115 3.80 -14.63 -11.42
C GLU A 115 4.97 -15.51 -11.91
N THR A 116 5.82 -14.99 -12.81
CA THR A 116 6.98 -15.71 -13.34
C THR A 116 8.29 -14.98 -13.05
N ASP A 117 9.42 -15.68 -13.22
CA ASP A 117 10.74 -15.06 -13.12
C ASP A 117 10.92 -13.92 -14.15
N VAL A 118 10.31 -14.06 -15.34
CA VAL A 118 10.36 -13.06 -16.41
C VAL A 118 9.60 -11.79 -16.00
N SER A 119 8.40 -11.92 -15.44
CA SER A 119 7.63 -10.74 -15.01
C SER A 119 8.29 -10.07 -13.80
N ALA A 120 8.82 -10.84 -12.85
CA ALA A 120 9.58 -10.32 -11.72
C ALA A 120 10.83 -9.54 -12.15
N ARG A 121 11.65 -10.12 -13.04
CA ARG A 121 12.85 -9.46 -13.58
C ARG A 121 12.49 -8.19 -14.35
N THR A 122 11.38 -8.18 -15.09
CA THR A 122 10.85 -6.97 -15.74
C THR A 122 10.45 -5.91 -14.71
N CYS A 123 9.75 -6.30 -13.64
CA CYS A 123 9.35 -5.39 -12.56
C CYS A 123 10.56 -4.78 -11.82
N VAL A 124 11.68 -5.49 -11.70
CA VAL A 124 12.93 -4.93 -11.14
C VAL A 124 13.41 -3.73 -11.95
N HIS A 125 13.42 -3.82 -13.29
CA HIS A 125 13.81 -2.69 -14.15
C HIS A 125 12.86 -1.49 -13.97
N VAL A 126 11.55 -1.75 -13.89
CA VAL A 126 10.54 -0.73 -13.64
C VAL A 126 10.79 -0.02 -12.30
N ALA A 127 11.03 -0.77 -11.22
CA ALA A 127 11.28 -0.19 -9.90
C ALA A 127 12.56 0.64 -9.85
N LEU A 128 13.65 0.15 -10.48
CA LEU A 128 14.92 0.89 -10.52
C LEU A 128 14.75 2.27 -11.18
N ALA A 129 13.92 2.36 -12.20
CA ALA A 129 13.62 3.61 -12.91
C ALA A 129 12.60 4.49 -12.17
N ALA A 130 11.46 3.95 -11.75
CA ALA A 130 10.34 4.72 -11.19
C ALA A 130 10.50 5.07 -9.70
N ARG A 131 11.37 4.34 -8.97
CA ARG A 131 11.72 4.59 -7.57
C ARG A 131 10.56 4.42 -6.57
N PRO A 132 9.93 3.23 -6.48
CA PRO A 132 8.99 2.95 -5.40
C PRO A 132 9.73 2.87 -4.05
N MET A 133 9.01 3.07 -2.96
CA MET A 133 9.56 2.94 -1.60
C MET A 133 9.90 1.47 -1.29
N ARG A 134 9.02 0.55 -1.70
CA ARG A 134 9.15 -0.89 -1.46
C ARG A 134 8.89 -1.68 -2.75
N MET A 135 9.53 -2.84 -2.87
CA MET A 135 9.25 -3.82 -3.92
C MET A 135 9.11 -5.22 -3.33
N LEU A 136 8.16 -6.01 -3.84
CA LEU A 136 7.95 -7.39 -3.41
C LEU A 136 9.04 -8.32 -3.97
N VAL A 137 9.54 -9.23 -3.14
CA VAL A 137 10.31 -10.41 -3.58
C VAL A 137 9.33 -11.43 -4.15
N LYS A 138 9.47 -11.78 -5.44
CA LYS A 138 8.54 -12.65 -6.18
C LYS A 138 9.26 -13.36 -7.34
N PRO A 139 8.66 -14.40 -7.97
CA PRO A 139 7.43 -15.10 -7.58
C PRO A 139 7.69 -16.25 -6.59
N GLY A 140 6.71 -17.13 -6.42
CA GLY A 140 6.79 -18.35 -5.63
C GLY A 140 6.53 -18.17 -4.13
N MET A 141 6.39 -19.30 -3.44
CA MET A 141 6.23 -19.41 -1.98
C MET A 141 7.45 -20.14 -1.35
N GLY A 142 8.63 -20.02 -1.98
CA GLY A 142 9.82 -20.80 -1.63
C GLY A 142 10.88 -20.07 -0.79
N PHE A 143 10.64 -18.78 -0.49
CA PHE A 143 11.38 -18.00 0.50
C PHE A 143 10.72 -18.23 1.87
#